data_AF-A0A1J5U9T5-F1
#
_entry.id   AF-A0A1J5U9T5-F1
#
_cell.length_a   1.000
_cell.length_b   1.000
_cell.length_c   1.000
_cell.angle_alpha   90.00
_cell.angle_beta   90.00
_cell.angle_gamma   90.00
#
_symmetry.space_group_name_H-M   'P 1'
#
loop_
_entity.id
_entity.type
_entity.pdbx_description
1 polymer ?
#
loop_
_entity_poly.entity_id
_entity_poly.type
_entity_poly.pdbx_seq_one_letter_code
_entity_poly.pdbx_strand_id
1 'polypeptide(L)'
;MSNIQTIVNIVNIINKIKERLKAVDCQSFLDQNFGRESEYTCKELYIELDEILTDITTLTEKPKQFLKLSSYRERNDILRLLNDINTWLKEPRDMESSLDPLKGLVRQFYIKYSNDRFVEFDSEITDLTGKKQIFSTKLEELEDTLNQTFENKKKSSDILENLQRQQEQLEKNIKVTESKEVELSERIANFNEESVHISDIKIQIDRHKEVIDNFVEKIVSREQELENQTKRTNDFNEKLKKFTTEKDTLLERAKSLIEEAKTALGYKKAEGISGAFKTQLDKRSGGGWWLVGAGSFAIIAISLTVWFVVVNQSVNLDTTLARISIIILPVTGAWFCAGQYTKLKNIAEDYAYKTILAQSIIGFSEQLKSNDEKDTSYQDYMKKMLDEIHQHPLKNHKKQDDVNPYVDLFNNMKGLAKKQ
;
A
#
# COMPACT_ATOMS: atom_id res chain seq x y z
N MET A 1 29.10 138.88 28.42
CA MET A 1 30.33 139.06 29.24
C MET A 1 31.48 138.49 28.45
N SER A 2 32.54 139.26 28.20
CA SER A 2 33.66 138.87 27.34
C SER A 2 34.23 137.51 27.79
N ASN A 3 34.11 136.49 26.94
CA ASN A 3 34.80 135.21 27.13
C ASN A 3 36.29 135.51 27.12
N ILE A 4 36.95 135.29 28.25
CA ILE A 4 38.38 135.55 28.32
C ILE A 4 39.07 134.43 27.57
N GLN A 5 39.64 134.81 26.43
CA GLN A 5 40.16 133.90 25.42
C GLN A 5 41.12 132.85 26.00
N THR A 6 41.91 133.22 27.01
CA THR A 6 42.85 132.28 27.65
C THR A 6 42.16 131.16 28.41
N ILE A 7 41.03 131.42 29.09
CA ILE A 7 40.26 130.38 29.80
C ILE A 7 39.59 129.43 28.80
N VAL A 8 39.02 129.97 27.72
CA VAL A 8 38.42 129.15 26.65
C VAL A 8 39.47 128.25 25.99
N ASN A 9 40.67 128.79 25.74
CA ASN A 9 41.76 128.01 25.17
C ASN A 9 42.21 126.88 26.13
N ILE A 10 42.23 127.13 27.45
CA ILE A 10 42.54 126.11 28.46
C ILE A 10 41.48 124.98 28.44
N VAL A 11 40.19 125.31 28.41
CA VAL A 11 39.12 124.30 28.34
C VAL A 11 39.26 123.44 27.07
N ASN A 12 39.50 124.08 25.92
CA ASN A 12 39.64 123.37 24.66
C ASN A 12 40.83 122.39 24.66
N ILE A 13 41.99 122.78 25.20
CA ILE A 13 43.14 121.88 25.27
C ILE A 13 42.94 120.75 26.28
N ILE A 14 42.26 121.00 27.41
CA ILE A 14 41.92 119.96 28.41
C ILE A 14 41.05 118.88 27.77
N ASN A 15 39.98 119.27 27.08
CA ASN A 15 39.09 118.30 26.43
C ASN A 15 39.84 117.46 25.40
N LYS A 16 40.74 118.10 24.63
CA LYS A 16 41.59 117.42 23.65
C LYS A 16 42.55 116.41 24.29
N ILE A 17 43.11 116.74 25.46
CA ILE A 17 43.96 115.81 26.23
C ILE A 17 43.12 114.66 26.78
N LYS A 18 41.98 114.92 27.43
CA LYS A 18 41.10 113.89 28.02
C LYS A 18 40.61 112.87 26.98
N GLU A 19 40.32 113.30 25.76
CA GLU A 19 39.96 112.38 24.67
C GLU A 19 41.13 111.48 24.26
N ARG A 20 42.32 112.08 24.08
CA ARG A 20 43.51 111.33 23.67
C ARG A 20 44.03 110.41 24.78
N LEU A 21 43.79 110.75 26.05
CA LEU A 21 44.18 109.97 27.21
C LEU A 21 43.53 108.57 27.21
N LYS A 22 42.30 108.45 26.70
CA LYS A 22 41.58 107.16 26.56
C LYS A 22 42.26 106.15 25.63
N ALA A 23 43.15 106.62 24.75
CA ALA A 23 43.84 105.82 23.75
C ALA A 23 45.33 105.57 24.09
N VAL A 24 45.77 105.94 25.29
CA VAL A 24 47.13 105.71 25.76
C VAL A 24 47.27 104.26 26.23
N ASP A 25 48.34 103.60 25.80
CA ASP A 25 48.73 102.26 26.25
C ASP A 25 50.06 102.33 27.01
N CYS A 26 50.08 101.77 28.22
CA CYS A 26 51.25 101.70 29.08
C CYS A 26 52.03 100.39 28.96
N GLN A 27 51.60 99.43 28.13
CA GLN A 27 52.27 98.13 27.99
C GLN A 27 53.75 98.25 27.59
N SER A 28 54.10 99.23 26.75
CA SER A 28 55.48 99.47 26.29
C SER A 28 56.42 100.05 27.36
N PHE A 29 55.91 100.38 28.54
CA PHE A 29 56.65 101.09 29.60
C PHE A 29 56.54 100.43 30.98
N LEU A 30 56.16 99.15 31.05
CA LEU A 30 55.89 98.44 32.32
C LEU A 30 57.08 98.40 33.30
N ASP A 31 58.31 98.35 32.77
CA ASP A 31 59.54 98.28 33.58
C ASP A 31 60.26 99.63 33.73
N GLN A 32 59.61 100.74 33.32
CA GLN A 32 60.19 102.08 33.38
C GLN A 32 59.48 102.94 34.41
N ASN A 33 60.28 103.66 35.20
CA ASN A 33 59.82 104.71 36.08
C ASN A 33 60.19 106.08 35.50
N PHE A 34 59.33 107.05 35.77
CA PHE A 34 59.39 108.42 35.28
C PHE A 34 59.37 109.38 36.46
N GLY A 35 59.85 110.60 36.26
CA GLY A 35 60.06 111.57 37.33
C GLY A 35 61.53 111.74 37.70
N ARG A 36 61.85 112.85 38.35
CA ARG A 36 63.22 113.17 38.77
C ARG A 36 63.76 112.19 39.81
N GLU A 37 62.88 111.59 40.59
CA GLU A 37 63.19 110.60 41.63
C GLU A 37 62.77 109.18 41.21
N SER A 38 62.36 108.99 39.95
CA SER A 38 61.79 107.71 39.44
C SER A 38 60.56 107.26 40.22
N GLU A 39 59.71 108.21 40.58
CA GLU A 39 58.60 108.06 41.52
C GLU A 39 57.27 107.61 40.87
N TYR A 40 57.14 107.68 39.55
CA TYR A 40 55.90 107.31 38.85
C TYR A 40 56.12 106.16 37.88
N THR A 41 55.27 105.13 37.95
CA THR A 41 55.06 104.24 36.81
C THR A 41 54.29 104.96 35.70
N CYS A 42 54.34 104.42 34.47
CA CYS A 42 53.54 104.95 33.36
C CYS A 42 52.06 105.17 33.75
N LYS A 43 51.44 104.20 34.43
CA LYS A 43 50.03 104.29 34.82
C LYS A 43 49.79 105.38 35.87
N GLU A 44 50.63 105.47 36.88
CA GLU A 44 50.52 106.49 37.93
C GLU A 44 50.68 107.90 37.36
N LEU A 45 51.58 108.09 36.39
CA LEU A 45 51.79 109.38 35.74
C LEU A 45 50.54 109.86 34.97
N TYR A 46 49.84 108.95 34.29
CA TYR A 46 48.58 109.30 33.60
C TYR A 46 47.40 109.49 34.56
N ILE A 47 47.37 108.77 35.69
CA ILE A 47 46.39 109.03 36.77
C ILE A 47 46.61 110.43 37.36
N GLU A 48 47.85 110.79 37.66
CA GLU A 48 48.21 112.12 38.17
C GLU A 48 47.85 113.23 37.17
N LEU A 49 48.09 112.99 35.86
CA LEU A 49 47.65 113.90 34.81
C LEU A 49 46.13 114.06 34.80
N ASP A 50 45.36 112.98 34.87
CA ASP A 50 43.89 113.05 34.88
C ASP A 50 43.36 113.81 36.10
N GLU A 51 43.96 113.59 37.27
CA GLU A 51 43.64 114.36 38.48
C GLU A 51 43.88 115.86 38.31
N ILE A 52 45.02 116.25 37.73
CA ILE A 52 45.38 117.66 37.50
C ILE A 52 44.46 118.28 36.44
N LEU A 53 44.10 117.54 35.38
CA LEU A 53 43.14 118.01 34.38
C LEU A 53 41.77 118.26 35.00
N THR A 54 41.34 117.40 35.93
CA THR A 54 40.08 117.57 36.67
C THR A 54 40.13 118.76 37.62
N ASP A 55 41.25 119.00 38.28
CA ASP A 55 41.49 120.23 39.06
C ASP A 55 41.34 121.50 38.20
N ILE A 56 42.01 121.54 37.03
CA ILE A 56 41.93 122.71 36.14
C ILE A 56 40.53 122.82 35.52
N THR A 57 39.84 121.70 35.26
CA THR A 57 38.44 121.70 34.82
C THR A 57 37.56 122.42 35.84
N THR A 58 37.69 122.05 37.12
CA THR A 58 36.95 122.69 38.23
C THR A 58 37.20 124.21 38.30
N LEU A 59 38.43 124.67 38.05
CA LEU A 59 38.73 126.11 37.97
C LEU A 59 38.05 126.79 36.79
N THR A 60 38.08 126.17 35.62
CA THR A 60 37.57 126.75 34.39
C THR A 60 36.04 126.79 34.32
N GLU A 61 35.36 125.90 35.03
CA GLU A 61 33.90 125.92 35.23
C GLU A 61 33.42 127.16 36.00
N LYS A 62 34.29 127.77 36.81
CA LYS A 62 34.02 129.02 37.56
C LYS A 62 34.90 130.17 37.04
N PRO A 63 34.71 130.64 35.79
CA PRO A 63 35.65 131.54 35.12
C PRO A 63 35.86 132.87 35.87
N LYS A 64 34.81 133.41 36.50
CA LYS A 64 34.91 134.65 37.31
C LYS A 64 35.80 134.50 38.52
N GLN A 65 35.79 133.33 39.16
CA GLN A 65 36.62 133.02 40.32
C GLN A 65 38.05 132.75 39.88
N PHE A 66 38.24 131.96 38.82
CA PHE A 66 39.56 131.70 38.27
C PHE A 66 40.30 132.99 37.88
N LEU A 67 39.59 133.97 37.33
CA LEU A 67 40.16 135.30 37.02
C LEU A 67 40.61 136.10 38.24
N LYS A 68 39.91 135.98 39.36
CA LYS A 68 40.29 136.65 40.60
C LYS A 68 41.50 136.01 41.24
N LEU A 69 41.62 134.69 41.10
CA LEU A 69 42.68 133.90 41.72
C LEU A 69 43.97 133.85 40.90
N SER A 70 43.90 134.09 39.58
CA SER A 70 45.04 133.95 38.68
C SER A 70 45.40 135.23 37.93
N SER A 71 46.68 135.37 37.61
CA SER A 71 47.16 136.38 36.66
C SER A 71 47.03 135.92 35.21
N TYR A 72 47.08 136.86 34.25
CA TYR A 72 47.10 136.53 32.82
C TYR A 72 48.32 135.66 32.46
N ARG A 73 49.47 135.93 33.10
CA ARG A 73 50.71 135.17 32.93
C ARG A 73 50.52 133.72 33.36
N GLU A 74 50.01 133.48 34.56
CA GLU A 74 49.74 132.13 35.07
C GLU A 74 48.79 131.34 34.16
N ARG A 75 47.71 131.97 33.65
CA ARG A 75 46.80 131.30 32.72
C ARG A 75 47.49 130.92 31.40
N ASN A 76 48.37 131.78 30.90
CA ASN A 76 49.15 131.46 29.71
C ASN A 76 50.20 130.38 29.97
N ASP A 77 50.80 130.36 31.16
CA ASP A 77 51.75 129.31 31.55
C ASP A 77 51.04 127.96 31.68
N ILE A 78 49.85 127.91 32.27
CA ILE A 78 48.99 126.72 32.30
C ILE A 78 48.64 126.26 30.88
N LEU A 79 48.20 127.18 30.02
CA LEU A 79 47.86 126.85 28.63
C LEU A 79 49.07 126.32 27.85
N ARG A 80 50.26 126.90 28.03
CA ARG A 80 51.50 126.45 27.40
C ARG A 80 51.84 125.03 27.83
N LEU A 81 51.88 124.77 29.13
CA LEU A 81 52.21 123.45 29.68
C LEU A 81 51.19 122.37 29.26
N LEU A 82 49.90 122.71 29.18
CA LEU A 82 48.88 121.81 28.64
C LEU A 82 49.10 121.48 27.16
N ASN A 83 49.54 122.45 26.34
CA ASN A 83 49.89 122.18 24.95
C ASN A 83 51.14 121.29 24.83
N ASP A 84 52.12 121.49 25.70
CA ASP A 84 53.33 120.65 25.77
C ASP A 84 52.94 119.21 26.15
N ILE A 85 52.14 119.04 27.20
CA ILE A 85 51.59 117.73 27.62
C ILE A 85 50.79 117.08 26.50
N ASN A 86 49.93 117.83 25.81
CA ASN A 86 49.17 117.30 24.68
C ASN A 86 50.10 116.83 23.55
N THR A 87 51.21 117.52 23.31
CA THR A 87 52.19 117.12 22.28
C THR A 87 52.88 115.82 22.67
N TRP A 88 53.34 115.73 23.92
CA TRP A 88 54.14 114.63 24.44
C TRP A 88 53.33 113.50 25.09
N LEU A 89 52.00 113.48 24.93
CA LEU A 89 51.11 112.54 25.63
C LEU A 89 51.48 111.05 25.45
N LYS A 90 52.19 110.68 24.37
CA LYS A 90 52.62 109.30 24.10
C LYS A 90 54.06 108.99 24.55
N GLU A 91 54.79 110.01 25.00
CA GLU A 91 56.18 109.94 25.44
C GLU A 91 56.24 110.35 26.92
N PRO A 92 56.05 109.41 27.87
CA PRO A 92 55.89 109.74 29.29
C PRO A 92 57.06 110.53 29.87
N ARG A 93 58.27 110.29 29.36
CA ARG A 93 59.50 110.99 29.78
C ARG A 93 59.47 112.48 29.44
N ASP A 94 59.01 112.84 28.25
CA ASP A 94 58.92 114.24 27.82
C ASP A 94 57.70 114.94 28.43
N MET A 95 56.61 114.18 28.65
CA MET A 95 55.41 114.67 29.31
C MET A 95 55.64 115.07 30.77
N GLU A 96 56.40 114.27 31.53
CA GLU A 96 56.71 114.54 32.94
C GLU A 96 57.33 115.94 33.13
N SER A 97 58.23 116.32 32.23
CA SER A 97 58.91 117.63 32.27
C SER A 97 57.96 118.83 32.22
N SER A 98 56.74 118.63 31.70
CA SER A 98 55.67 119.62 31.62
C SER A 98 54.60 119.43 32.70
N LEU A 99 54.43 118.20 33.20
CA LEU A 99 53.45 117.84 34.23
C LEU A 99 53.82 118.43 35.60
N ASP A 100 55.08 118.33 36.00
CA ASP A 100 55.56 118.83 37.30
C ASP A 100 55.42 120.35 37.46
N PRO A 101 55.84 121.17 36.48
CA PRO A 101 55.58 122.60 36.50
C PRO A 101 54.08 122.93 36.53
N LEU A 102 53.25 122.14 35.82
CA LEU A 102 51.80 122.34 35.82
C LEU A 102 51.21 122.04 37.20
N LYS A 103 51.65 120.96 37.86
CA LYS A 103 51.29 120.61 39.24
C LYS A 103 51.61 121.74 40.21
N GLY A 104 52.79 122.37 40.07
CA GLY A 104 53.18 123.55 40.84
C GLY A 104 52.23 124.74 40.65
N LEU A 105 51.85 125.06 39.41
CA LEU A 105 50.93 126.15 39.08
C LEU A 105 49.50 125.89 39.55
N VAL A 106 49.03 124.64 39.53
CA VAL A 106 47.66 124.31 39.92
C VAL A 106 47.51 124.25 41.45
N ARG A 107 48.56 123.83 42.17
CA ARG A 107 48.55 123.70 43.64
C ARG A 107 48.19 125.00 44.37
N GLN A 108 48.58 126.16 43.83
CA GLN A 108 48.31 127.46 44.46
C GLN A 108 46.81 127.81 44.56
N PHE A 109 45.95 127.10 43.82
CA PHE A 109 44.51 127.35 43.81
C PHE A 109 43.71 126.50 44.81
N TYR A 110 44.36 125.61 45.58
CA TYR A 110 43.76 124.81 46.67
C TYR A 110 42.50 123.98 46.30
N ILE A 111 42.34 123.58 45.03
CA ILE A 111 41.14 122.91 44.50
C ILE A 111 40.91 121.54 45.16
N LYS A 112 41.99 120.80 45.49
CA LYS A 112 41.92 119.50 46.17
C LYS A 112 41.20 119.55 47.53
N TYR A 113 41.14 120.72 48.16
CA TYR A 113 40.47 120.94 49.44
C TYR A 113 39.18 121.76 49.30
N SER A 114 38.69 121.94 48.07
CA SER A 114 37.44 122.65 47.79
C SER A 114 36.23 121.74 48.02
N ASN A 115 35.12 122.35 48.40
CA ASN A 115 33.86 121.64 48.62
C ASN A 115 33.34 120.98 47.32
N ASP A 116 33.72 121.48 46.15
CA ASP A 116 33.26 120.97 44.85
C ASP A 116 33.86 119.60 44.52
N ARG A 117 35.16 119.40 44.78
CA ARG A 117 35.84 118.12 44.53
C ARG A 117 35.37 117.01 45.48
N PHE A 118 34.92 117.40 46.68
CA PHE A 118 34.30 116.47 47.62
C PHE A 118 32.96 115.91 47.10
N VAL A 119 32.17 116.73 46.39
CA VAL A 119 30.90 116.29 45.76
C VAL A 119 31.14 115.29 44.63
N GLU A 120 32.18 115.51 43.82
CA GLU A 120 32.56 114.58 42.74
C GLU A 120 33.03 113.23 43.30
N PHE A 121 33.83 113.25 44.36
CA PHE A 121 34.26 112.05 45.07
C PHE A 121 33.08 111.25 45.68
N ASP A 122 32.12 111.92 46.32
CA ASP A 122 30.93 111.28 46.89
C ASP A 122 30.06 110.61 45.80
N SER A 123 29.97 111.24 44.62
CA SER A 123 29.32 110.67 43.44
C SER A 123 30.00 109.38 42.96
N GLU A 124 31.34 109.35 42.89
CA GLU A 124 32.08 108.14 42.51
C GLU A 124 31.94 107.01 43.54
N ILE A 125 31.95 107.33 44.83
CA ILE A 125 31.73 106.35 45.91
C ILE A 125 30.32 105.74 45.82
N THR A 126 29.32 106.56 45.50
CA THR A 126 27.94 106.10 45.29
C THR A 126 27.83 105.14 44.10
N ASP A 127 28.46 105.48 42.96
CA ASP A 127 28.51 104.62 41.78
C ASP A 127 29.24 103.28 42.05
N LEU A 128 30.38 103.33 42.75
CA LEU A 128 31.10 102.13 43.18
C LEU A 128 30.26 101.23 44.09
N THR A 129 29.51 101.83 45.01
CA THR A 129 28.61 101.09 45.90
C THR A 129 27.50 100.40 45.11
N GLY A 130 26.91 101.08 44.12
CA GLY A 130 25.93 100.51 43.21
C GLY A 130 26.49 99.33 42.41
N LYS A 131 27.70 99.48 41.85
CA LYS A 131 28.41 98.40 41.13
C LYS A 131 28.69 97.19 42.02
N LYS A 132 29.09 97.40 43.28
CA LYS A 132 29.31 96.32 44.26
C LYS A 132 28.04 95.53 44.53
N GLN A 133 26.90 96.20 44.66
CA GLN A 133 25.62 95.55 44.92
C GLN A 133 25.18 94.70 43.72
N ILE A 134 25.27 95.24 42.50
CA ILE A 134 25.01 94.49 41.26
C ILE A 134 25.91 93.25 41.18
N PHE A 135 27.19 93.40 41.51
CA PHE A 135 28.13 92.28 41.49
C PHE A 135 27.74 91.20 42.50
N SER A 136 27.30 91.58 43.70
CA SER A 136 26.84 90.63 44.74
C SER A 136 25.60 89.86 44.29
N THR A 137 24.60 90.55 43.73
CA THR A 137 23.39 89.89 43.19
C THR A 137 23.72 88.91 42.08
N LYS A 138 24.61 89.29 41.15
CA LYS A 138 25.06 88.37 40.10
C LYS A 138 25.80 87.15 40.65
N LEU A 139 26.49 87.29 41.78
CA LEU A 139 27.24 86.20 42.41
C LEU A 139 26.27 85.18 43.04
N GLU A 140 25.21 85.67 43.71
CA GLU A 140 24.12 84.81 44.21
C GLU A 140 23.40 84.06 43.07
N GLU A 141 23.06 84.74 41.96
CA GLU A 141 22.46 84.09 40.78
C GLU A 141 23.37 83.00 40.20
N LEU A 142 24.69 83.22 40.22
CA LEU A 142 25.69 82.27 39.73
C LEU A 142 25.78 81.04 40.64
N GLU A 143 25.69 81.23 41.95
CA GLU A 143 25.67 80.15 42.94
C GLU A 143 24.41 79.29 42.79
N ASP A 144 23.24 79.92 42.60
CA ASP A 144 21.98 79.21 42.33
C ASP A 144 22.06 78.40 41.02
N THR A 145 22.60 79.00 39.97
CA THR A 145 22.79 78.32 38.67
C THR A 145 23.75 77.13 38.80
N LEU A 146 24.82 77.28 39.59
CA LEU A 146 25.77 76.20 39.87
C LEU A 146 25.08 75.04 40.59
N ASN A 147 24.29 75.32 41.61
CA ASN A 147 23.54 74.32 42.37
C ASN A 147 22.55 73.55 41.48
N GLN A 148 21.80 74.27 40.63
CA GLN A 148 20.91 73.63 39.65
C GLN A 148 21.68 72.75 38.65
N THR A 149 22.88 73.18 38.24
CA THR A 149 23.74 72.41 37.33
C THR A 149 24.23 71.11 37.99
N PHE A 150 24.58 71.15 39.27
CA PHE A 150 24.95 69.94 40.03
C PHE A 150 23.79 68.95 40.16
N GLU A 151 22.59 69.43 40.48
CA GLU A 151 21.39 68.59 40.56
C GLU A 151 21.05 67.96 39.19
N ASN A 152 21.14 68.74 38.12
CA ASN A 152 20.92 68.23 36.76
C ASN A 152 21.99 67.20 36.37
N LYS A 153 23.26 67.41 36.73
CA LYS A 153 24.32 66.44 36.49
C LYS A 153 24.06 65.11 37.22
N LYS A 154 23.59 65.18 38.47
CA LYS A 154 23.22 63.99 39.26
C LYS A 154 22.07 63.22 38.59
N LYS A 155 20.98 63.91 38.24
CA LYS A 155 19.85 63.30 37.52
C LYS A 155 20.28 62.67 36.20
N SER A 156 21.17 63.33 35.46
CA SER A 156 21.70 62.82 34.19
C SER A 156 22.52 61.53 34.40
N SER A 157 23.30 61.46 35.48
CA SER A 157 24.04 60.25 35.87
C SER A 157 23.11 59.08 36.20
N ASP A 158 22.04 59.34 36.96
CA ASP A 158 21.06 58.31 37.34
C ASP A 158 20.34 57.76 36.09
N ILE A 159 20.01 58.64 35.13
CA ILE A 159 19.42 58.25 33.84
C ILE A 159 20.39 57.37 33.04
N LEU A 160 21.68 57.73 33.01
CA LEU A 160 22.72 57.01 32.28
C LEU A 160 22.91 55.59 32.82
N GLU A 161 22.91 55.43 34.14
CA GLU A 161 22.99 54.11 34.79
C GLU A 161 21.77 53.25 34.47
N ASN A 162 20.56 53.84 34.46
CA ASN A 162 19.35 53.11 34.10
C ASN A 162 19.35 52.68 32.63
N LEU A 163 19.80 53.54 31.72
CA LEU A 163 19.96 53.21 30.30
C LEU A 163 20.98 52.08 30.08
N GLN A 164 22.08 52.06 30.82
CA GLN A 164 23.04 50.95 30.76
C GLN A 164 22.42 49.62 31.22
N ARG A 165 21.67 49.61 32.33
CA ARG A 165 20.96 48.40 32.79
C ARG A 165 19.93 47.92 31.77
N GLN A 166 19.21 48.83 31.13
CA GLN A 166 18.27 48.48 30.06
C GLN A 166 18.98 47.91 28.82
N GLN A 167 20.13 48.47 28.45
CA GLN A 167 20.96 47.96 27.36
C GLN A 167 21.42 46.52 27.64
N GLU A 168 21.96 46.25 28.82
CA GLU A 168 22.40 44.89 29.22
C GLU A 168 21.25 43.89 29.17
N GLN A 169 20.06 44.29 29.63
CA GLN A 169 18.87 43.45 29.57
C GLN A 169 18.43 43.19 28.11
N LEU A 170 18.53 44.18 27.23
CA LEU A 170 18.23 44.04 25.81
C LEU A 170 19.20 43.05 25.14
N GLU A 171 20.50 43.18 25.40
CA GLU A 171 21.52 42.28 24.87
C GLU A 171 21.29 40.83 25.32
N LYS A 172 20.88 40.62 26.57
CA LYS A 172 20.51 39.30 27.07
C LYS A 172 19.29 38.73 26.33
N ASN A 173 18.27 39.57 26.11
CA ASN A 173 17.06 39.16 25.39
C ASN A 173 17.35 38.84 23.91
N ILE A 174 18.26 39.58 23.26
CA ILE A 174 18.72 39.31 21.90
C ILE A 174 19.36 37.91 21.83
N LYS A 175 20.31 37.60 22.72
CA LYS A 175 20.96 36.27 22.75
C LYS A 175 19.96 35.12 22.94
N VAL A 176 18.97 35.31 23.81
CA VAL A 176 17.90 34.31 24.01
C VAL A 176 17.07 34.16 22.73
N THR A 177 16.78 35.24 22.03
CA THR A 177 16.01 35.22 20.78
C THR A 177 16.77 34.52 19.66
N GLU A 178 18.06 34.82 19.49
CA GLU A 178 18.96 34.15 18.54
C GLU A 178 19.02 32.63 18.82
N SER A 179 19.12 32.23 20.09
CA SER A 179 19.13 30.80 20.44
C SER A 179 17.83 30.08 20.06
N LYS A 180 16.68 30.76 20.21
CA LYS A 180 15.37 30.22 19.82
C LYS A 180 15.20 30.15 18.31
N GLU A 181 15.77 31.09 17.57
CA GLU A 181 15.76 31.08 16.10
C GLU A 181 16.52 29.88 15.54
N VAL A 182 17.67 29.54 16.14
CA VAL A 182 18.44 28.33 15.79
C VAL A 182 17.63 27.07 16.09
N GLU A 183 17.02 26.96 17.28
CA GLU A 183 16.18 25.80 17.64
C GLU A 183 14.97 25.65 16.71
N LEU A 184 14.32 26.76 16.33
CA LEU A 184 13.23 26.78 15.36
C LEU A 184 13.68 26.30 13.98
N SER A 185 14.86 26.73 13.54
CA SER A 185 15.44 26.33 12.25
C SER A 185 15.72 24.83 12.20
N GLU A 186 16.26 24.25 13.28
CA GLU A 186 16.46 22.81 13.40
C GLU A 186 15.12 22.04 13.38
N ARG A 187 14.10 22.52 14.09
CA ARG A 187 12.76 21.91 14.07
C ARG A 187 12.13 21.95 12.68
N ILE A 188 12.31 23.04 11.92
CA ILE A 188 11.83 23.15 10.54
C ILE A 188 12.54 22.14 9.64
N ALA A 189 13.86 21.96 9.82
CA ALA A 189 14.61 20.96 9.06
C ALA A 189 14.09 19.54 9.31
N ASN A 190 13.86 19.17 10.58
CA ASN A 190 13.29 17.87 10.94
C ASN A 190 11.89 17.67 10.37
N PHE A 191 11.03 18.70 10.43
CA PHE A 191 9.68 18.63 9.87
C PHE A 191 9.70 18.42 8.34
N ASN A 192 10.64 19.05 7.64
CA ASN A 192 10.81 18.83 6.21
C ASN A 192 11.24 17.39 5.89
N GLU A 193 12.13 16.81 6.70
CA GLU A 193 12.55 15.40 6.55
C GLU A 193 11.37 14.44 6.78
N GLU A 194 10.59 14.65 7.83
CA GLU A 194 9.36 13.89 8.08
C GLU A 194 8.35 14.04 6.95
N SER A 195 8.19 15.24 6.39
CA SER A 195 7.32 15.48 5.23
C SER A 195 7.75 14.70 3.99
N VAL A 196 9.07 14.56 3.75
CA VAL A 196 9.60 13.72 2.67
C VAL A 196 9.27 12.25 2.95
N HIS A 197 9.41 11.79 4.20
CA HIS A 197 9.09 10.41 4.55
C HIS A 197 7.61 10.09 4.38
N ILE A 198 6.71 11.01 4.76
CA ILE A 198 5.26 10.89 4.53
C ILE A 198 4.94 10.80 3.04
N SER A 199 5.64 11.56 2.19
CA SER A 199 5.48 11.48 0.74
C SER A 199 5.86 10.10 0.21
N ASP A 200 6.96 9.51 0.70
CA ASP A 200 7.35 8.15 0.33
C ASP A 200 6.31 7.11 0.78
N ILE A 201 5.82 7.21 2.02
CA ILE A 201 4.74 6.34 2.52
C ILE A 201 3.51 6.44 1.61
N LYS A 202 3.15 7.64 1.15
CA LYS A 202 2.04 7.82 0.21
C LYS A 202 2.28 7.09 -1.11
N ILE A 203 3.47 7.18 -1.68
CA ILE A 203 3.85 6.43 -2.89
C ILE A 203 3.72 4.92 -2.66
N GLN A 204 4.14 4.43 -1.50
CA GLN A 204 4.00 3.01 -1.14
C GLN A 204 2.54 2.58 -1.00
N ILE A 205 1.69 3.41 -0.38
CA ILE A 205 0.24 3.18 -0.28
C ILE A 205 -0.39 3.08 -1.68
N ASP A 206 -0.03 3.99 -2.59
CA ASP A 206 -0.56 3.98 -3.95
C ASP A 206 -0.14 2.70 -4.70
N ARG A 207 1.10 2.26 -4.55
CA ARG A 207 1.57 0.97 -5.10
C ARG A 207 0.84 -0.23 -4.50
N HIS A 208 0.63 -0.25 -3.18
CA HIS A 208 -0.09 -1.33 -2.53
C HIS A 208 -1.56 -1.38 -2.96
N LYS A 209 -2.19 -0.22 -3.17
CA LYS A 209 -3.54 -0.15 -3.72
C LYS A 209 -3.62 -0.79 -5.10
N GLU A 210 -2.68 -0.49 -6.00
CA GLU A 210 -2.63 -1.10 -7.33
C GLU A 210 -2.47 -2.63 -7.26
N VAL A 211 -1.65 -3.14 -6.33
CA VAL A 211 -1.50 -4.58 -6.10
C VAL A 211 -2.80 -5.21 -5.59
N ILE A 212 -3.51 -4.54 -4.69
CA ILE A 212 -4.80 -5.01 -4.16
C ILE A 212 -5.85 -5.03 -5.27
N ASP A 213 -5.95 -3.98 -6.10
CA ASP A 213 -6.90 -3.91 -7.21
C ASP A 213 -6.66 -5.07 -8.20
N ASN A 214 -5.39 -5.31 -8.58
CA ASN A 214 -5.01 -6.46 -9.40
C ASN A 214 -5.35 -7.82 -8.75
N PHE A 215 -5.21 -7.92 -7.42
CA PHE A 215 -5.55 -9.14 -6.69
C PHE A 215 -7.07 -9.39 -6.69
N VAL A 216 -7.86 -8.34 -6.51
CA VAL A 216 -9.33 -8.40 -6.59
C VAL A 216 -9.78 -8.85 -7.98
N GLU A 217 -9.21 -8.28 -9.05
CA GLU A 217 -9.51 -8.72 -10.43
C GLU A 217 -9.20 -10.21 -10.65
N LYS A 218 -8.08 -10.69 -10.13
CA LYS A 218 -7.73 -12.12 -10.20
C LYS A 218 -8.70 -13.00 -9.43
N ILE A 219 -9.17 -12.57 -8.26
CA ILE A 219 -10.20 -13.32 -7.50
C ILE A 219 -11.47 -13.43 -8.31
N VAL A 220 -11.97 -12.32 -8.86
CA VAL A 220 -13.21 -12.31 -9.67
C VAL A 220 -13.08 -13.23 -10.88
N SER A 221 -11.93 -13.19 -11.57
CA SER A 221 -11.65 -14.09 -12.70
C SER A 221 -11.64 -15.57 -12.28
N ARG A 222 -11.00 -15.91 -11.16
CA ARG A 222 -10.96 -17.29 -10.64
C ARG A 222 -12.32 -17.78 -10.17
N GLU A 223 -13.14 -16.92 -9.59
CA GLU A 223 -14.50 -17.25 -9.20
C GLU A 223 -15.35 -17.63 -10.41
N GLN A 224 -15.25 -16.88 -11.51
CA GLN A 224 -15.91 -17.22 -12.78
C GLN A 224 -15.40 -18.55 -13.37
N GLU A 225 -14.10 -18.81 -13.31
CA GLU A 225 -13.54 -20.10 -13.74
C GLU A 225 -14.08 -21.27 -12.91
N LEU A 226 -14.17 -21.11 -11.58
CA LEU A 226 -14.72 -22.12 -10.68
C LEU A 226 -16.21 -22.39 -10.94
N GLU A 227 -17.00 -21.34 -11.21
CA GLU A 227 -18.40 -21.49 -11.58
C GLU A 227 -18.54 -22.29 -12.89
N ASN A 228 -17.72 -21.98 -13.89
CA ASN A 228 -17.68 -22.71 -15.15
C ASN A 228 -17.24 -24.17 -14.98
N GLN A 229 -16.23 -24.43 -14.15
CA GLN A 229 -15.80 -25.80 -13.83
C GLN A 229 -16.91 -26.57 -13.12
N THR A 230 -17.60 -25.95 -12.17
CA THR A 230 -18.73 -26.55 -11.45
C THR A 230 -19.85 -26.94 -12.42
N LYS A 231 -20.22 -26.05 -13.37
CA LYS A 231 -21.19 -26.35 -14.42
C LYS A 231 -20.77 -27.55 -15.28
N ARG A 232 -19.49 -27.59 -15.70
CA ARG A 232 -18.95 -28.72 -16.49
C ARG A 232 -18.96 -30.04 -15.72
N THR A 233 -18.56 -30.01 -14.44
CA THR A 233 -18.57 -31.20 -13.58
C THR A 233 -19.99 -31.73 -13.39
N ASN A 234 -20.97 -30.85 -13.19
CA ASN A 234 -22.38 -31.24 -13.09
C ASN A 234 -22.89 -31.90 -14.39
N ASP A 235 -22.59 -31.31 -15.56
CA ASP A 235 -22.92 -31.91 -16.87
C ASP A 235 -22.26 -33.29 -17.08
N PHE A 236 -20.98 -33.44 -16.69
CA PHE A 236 -20.30 -34.73 -16.74
C PHE A 236 -20.93 -35.76 -15.80
N ASN A 237 -21.30 -35.37 -14.58
CA ASN A 237 -21.96 -36.26 -13.64
C ASN A 237 -23.32 -36.74 -14.17
N GLU A 238 -24.11 -35.85 -14.79
CA GLU A 238 -25.36 -36.24 -15.45
C GLU A 238 -25.13 -37.21 -16.61
N LYS A 239 -24.15 -36.93 -17.47
CA LYS A 239 -23.77 -37.82 -18.57
C LYS A 239 -23.31 -39.19 -18.05
N LEU A 240 -22.49 -39.22 -17.01
CA LEU A 240 -21.98 -40.46 -16.41
C LEU A 240 -23.12 -41.29 -15.81
N LYS A 241 -24.10 -40.64 -15.17
CA LYS A 241 -25.32 -41.31 -14.69
C LYS A 241 -26.14 -41.91 -15.84
N LYS A 242 -26.32 -41.18 -16.94
CA LYS A 242 -26.99 -41.69 -18.15
C LYS A 242 -26.25 -42.89 -18.74
N PHE A 243 -24.94 -42.77 -18.98
CA PHE A 243 -24.12 -43.85 -19.50
C PHE A 243 -24.13 -45.10 -18.62
N THR A 244 -24.07 -44.93 -17.29
CA THR A 244 -24.13 -46.06 -16.35
C THR A 244 -25.47 -46.78 -16.46
N THR A 245 -26.57 -46.01 -16.51
CA THR A 245 -27.93 -46.56 -16.68
C THR A 245 -28.05 -47.30 -18.02
N GLU A 246 -27.59 -46.70 -19.12
CA GLU A 246 -27.60 -47.32 -20.45
C GLU A 246 -26.78 -48.62 -20.48
N LYS A 247 -25.56 -48.59 -19.92
CA LYS A 247 -24.69 -49.78 -19.82
C LYS A 247 -25.39 -50.90 -19.05
N ASP A 248 -26.02 -50.61 -17.92
CA ASP A 248 -26.70 -51.64 -17.12
C ASP A 248 -27.92 -52.22 -17.89
N THR A 249 -28.68 -51.39 -18.60
CA THR A 249 -29.78 -51.87 -19.46
C THR A 249 -29.28 -52.73 -20.63
N LEU A 250 -28.17 -52.35 -21.27
CA LEU A 250 -27.55 -53.12 -22.34
C LEU A 250 -27.01 -54.45 -21.83
N LEU A 251 -26.44 -54.47 -20.63
CA LEU A 251 -25.92 -55.68 -20.00
C LEU A 251 -27.05 -56.66 -19.68
N GLU A 252 -28.17 -56.18 -19.15
CA GLU A 252 -29.36 -57.01 -18.94
C GLU A 252 -29.95 -57.54 -20.26
N ARG A 253 -30.03 -56.71 -21.31
CA ARG A 253 -30.43 -57.18 -22.65
C ARG A 253 -29.48 -58.23 -23.20
N ALA A 254 -28.17 -58.05 -23.05
CA ALA A 254 -27.18 -59.00 -23.52
C ALA A 254 -27.31 -60.35 -22.78
N LYS A 255 -27.52 -60.34 -21.46
CA LYS A 255 -27.82 -61.56 -20.68
C LYS A 255 -29.08 -62.26 -21.18
N SER A 256 -30.17 -61.52 -21.39
CA SER A 256 -31.43 -62.08 -21.93
C SER A 256 -31.21 -62.76 -23.28
N LEU A 257 -30.54 -62.07 -24.22
CA LEU A 257 -30.24 -62.62 -25.54
C LEU A 257 -29.36 -63.87 -25.49
N ILE A 258 -28.40 -63.93 -24.56
CA ILE A 258 -27.56 -65.12 -24.35
C ILE A 258 -28.42 -66.31 -23.89
N GLU A 259 -29.35 -66.12 -22.95
CA GLU A 259 -30.24 -67.18 -22.50
C GLU A 259 -31.24 -67.63 -23.57
N GLU A 260 -31.81 -66.69 -24.33
CA GLU A 260 -32.65 -66.98 -25.50
C GLU A 260 -31.89 -67.79 -26.55
N ALA A 261 -30.65 -67.41 -26.87
CA ALA A 261 -29.80 -68.12 -27.83
C ALA A 261 -29.42 -69.53 -27.35
N LYS A 262 -29.11 -69.71 -26.06
CA LYS A 262 -28.88 -71.04 -25.47
C LYS A 262 -30.10 -71.93 -25.59
N THR A 263 -31.28 -71.37 -25.32
CA THR A 263 -32.56 -72.08 -25.42
C THR A 263 -32.85 -72.49 -26.86
N ALA A 264 -32.71 -71.58 -27.82
CA ALA A 264 -32.88 -71.87 -29.25
C ALA A 264 -31.86 -72.91 -29.78
N LEU A 265 -30.61 -72.87 -29.33
CA LEU A 265 -29.60 -73.88 -29.66
C LEU A 265 -29.98 -75.26 -29.10
N GLY A 266 -30.56 -75.29 -27.89
CA GLY A 266 -31.20 -76.47 -27.32
C GLY A 266 -32.24 -77.03 -28.30
N TYR A 267 -33.23 -76.22 -28.67
CA TYR A 267 -34.31 -76.55 -29.63
C TYR A 267 -33.78 -77.16 -30.93
N LYS A 268 -32.81 -76.50 -31.56
CA LYS A 268 -32.22 -76.98 -32.81
C LYS A 268 -31.48 -78.30 -32.67
N LYS A 269 -30.83 -78.58 -31.53
CA LYS A 269 -30.13 -79.85 -31.29
C LYS A 269 -31.10 -81.03 -31.11
N ALA A 270 -32.19 -80.87 -30.36
CA ALA A 270 -33.18 -81.95 -30.23
C ALA A 270 -33.94 -82.20 -31.53
N GLU A 271 -34.20 -81.14 -32.32
CA GLU A 271 -34.73 -81.29 -33.67
C GLU A 271 -33.77 -82.09 -34.58
N GLY A 272 -32.48 -81.80 -34.52
CA GLY A 272 -31.46 -82.57 -35.27
C GLY A 272 -31.38 -84.05 -34.86
N ILE A 273 -31.38 -84.34 -33.55
CA ILE A 273 -31.31 -85.72 -33.03
C ILE A 273 -32.60 -86.50 -33.40
N SER A 274 -33.78 -85.90 -33.19
CA SER A 274 -35.04 -86.55 -33.54
C SER A 274 -35.22 -86.73 -35.05
N GLY A 275 -34.78 -85.76 -35.86
CA GLY A 275 -34.76 -85.88 -37.32
C GLY A 275 -33.91 -87.06 -37.80
N ALA A 276 -32.75 -87.29 -37.16
CA ALA A 276 -31.90 -88.43 -37.49
C ALA A 276 -32.56 -89.79 -37.18
N PHE A 277 -33.28 -89.91 -36.05
CA PHE A 277 -34.03 -91.12 -35.73
C PHE A 277 -35.23 -91.33 -36.66
N LYS A 278 -35.97 -90.26 -36.98
CA LYS A 278 -37.09 -90.31 -37.93
C LYS A 278 -36.64 -90.79 -39.31
N THR A 279 -35.47 -90.33 -39.77
CA THR A 279 -34.90 -90.78 -41.06
C THR A 279 -34.57 -92.29 -41.05
N GLN A 280 -34.08 -92.83 -39.92
CA GLN A 280 -33.84 -94.27 -39.79
C GLN A 280 -35.13 -95.08 -39.69
N LEU A 281 -36.15 -94.54 -39.03
CA LEU A 281 -37.49 -95.11 -38.97
C LEU A 281 -38.09 -95.25 -40.38
N ASP A 282 -38.10 -94.18 -41.16
CA ASP A 282 -38.71 -94.15 -42.50
C ASP A 282 -38.02 -95.14 -43.45
N LYS A 283 -36.70 -95.34 -43.32
CA LYS A 283 -35.98 -96.35 -44.11
C LYS A 283 -36.34 -97.79 -43.75
N ARG A 284 -36.77 -98.07 -42.52
CA ARG A 284 -36.98 -99.44 -42.01
C ARG A 284 -38.45 -99.83 -41.84
N SER A 285 -39.38 -98.87 -41.90
CA SER A 285 -40.83 -99.10 -41.84
C SER A 285 -41.40 -99.83 -43.07
N GLY A 286 -40.68 -99.84 -44.19
CA GLY A 286 -41.06 -100.50 -45.46
C GLY A 286 -41.01 -102.03 -45.48
N GLY A 287 -41.11 -102.71 -44.33
CA GLY A 287 -41.02 -104.17 -44.20
C GLY A 287 -42.22 -104.96 -44.74
N GLY A 288 -43.29 -104.30 -45.21
CA GLY A 288 -44.53 -104.95 -45.64
C GLY A 288 -44.37 -106.01 -46.74
N TRP A 289 -43.33 -105.90 -47.58
CA TRP A 289 -43.04 -106.91 -48.61
C TRP A 289 -42.68 -108.28 -48.02
N TRP A 290 -42.07 -108.33 -46.82
CA TRP A 290 -41.79 -109.59 -46.13
C TRP A 290 -43.04 -110.29 -45.63
N LEU A 291 -44.08 -109.52 -45.26
CA LEU A 291 -45.38 -110.07 -44.88
C LEU A 291 -46.09 -110.70 -46.09
N VAL A 292 -46.02 -110.03 -47.24
CA VAL A 292 -46.53 -110.56 -48.52
C VAL A 292 -45.78 -111.85 -48.91
N GLY A 293 -44.45 -111.86 -48.75
CA GLY A 293 -43.62 -113.06 -48.99
C GLY A 293 -43.97 -114.23 -48.06
N ALA A 294 -44.18 -113.98 -46.77
CA ALA A 294 -44.61 -115.02 -45.84
C ALA A 294 -45.98 -115.60 -46.23
N GLY A 295 -46.93 -114.73 -46.60
CA GLY A 295 -48.25 -115.13 -47.08
C GLY A 295 -48.20 -115.97 -48.35
N SER A 296 -47.37 -115.58 -49.33
CA SER A 296 -47.26 -116.34 -50.59
C SER A 296 -46.65 -117.73 -50.38
N PHE A 297 -45.61 -117.87 -49.56
CA PHE A 297 -45.03 -119.18 -49.23
C PHE A 297 -46.00 -120.08 -48.45
N ALA A 298 -46.80 -119.51 -47.55
CA ALA A 298 -47.85 -120.26 -46.85
C ALA A 298 -48.92 -120.79 -47.82
N ILE A 299 -49.37 -119.95 -48.77
CA ILE A 299 -50.33 -120.35 -49.81
C ILE A 299 -49.75 -121.46 -50.70
N ILE A 300 -48.47 -121.39 -51.06
CA ILE A 300 -47.77 -122.43 -51.83
C ILE A 300 -47.73 -123.74 -51.05
N ALA A 301 -47.39 -123.71 -49.76
CA ALA A 301 -47.36 -124.90 -48.90
C ALA A 301 -48.74 -125.56 -48.80
N ILE A 302 -49.79 -124.77 -48.61
CA ILE A 302 -51.18 -125.27 -48.54
C ILE A 302 -51.58 -125.87 -49.89
N SER A 303 -51.30 -125.18 -51.00
CA SER A 303 -51.64 -125.64 -52.34
C SER A 303 -50.97 -126.97 -52.69
N LEU A 304 -49.67 -127.13 -52.35
CA LEU A 304 -48.93 -128.38 -52.53
C LEU A 304 -49.49 -129.52 -51.67
N THR A 305 -49.95 -129.21 -50.45
CA THR A 305 -50.56 -130.19 -49.55
C THR A 305 -51.92 -130.67 -50.08
N VAL A 306 -52.75 -129.76 -50.60
CA VAL A 306 -54.04 -130.12 -51.22
C VAL A 306 -53.84 -130.93 -52.50
N TRP A 307 -52.88 -130.53 -53.35
CA TRP A 307 -52.50 -131.28 -54.55
C TRP A 307 -52.08 -132.72 -54.21
N PHE A 308 -51.32 -132.89 -53.12
CA PHE A 308 -50.88 -134.20 -52.63
C PHE A 308 -52.06 -135.12 -52.28
N VAL A 309 -53.08 -134.63 -51.57
CA VAL A 309 -54.21 -135.44 -51.10
C VAL A 309 -55.14 -135.88 -52.24
N VAL A 310 -55.31 -135.06 -53.27
CA VAL A 310 -56.33 -135.29 -54.31
C VAL A 310 -55.85 -136.22 -55.45
N VAL A 311 -54.56 -136.26 -55.76
CA VAL A 311 -54.07 -136.83 -57.05
C VAL A 311 -53.48 -138.25 -56.95
N ASN A 312 -53.20 -138.83 -55.77
CA ASN A 312 -52.60 -140.18 -55.71
C ASN A 312 -52.98 -141.01 -54.47
N GLN A 313 -53.58 -142.19 -54.69
CA GLN A 313 -53.98 -143.16 -53.66
C GLN A 313 -53.03 -144.37 -53.49
N SER A 314 -51.90 -144.43 -54.22
CA SER A 314 -50.91 -145.51 -54.08
C SER A 314 -49.72 -145.11 -53.20
N VAL A 315 -49.51 -145.87 -52.12
CA VAL A 315 -48.50 -145.59 -51.09
C VAL A 315 -47.24 -146.41 -51.39
N ASN A 316 -46.22 -145.76 -51.95
CA ASN A 316 -44.86 -146.26 -51.99
C ASN A 316 -43.97 -145.40 -51.08
N LEU A 317 -43.06 -146.03 -50.34
CA LEU A 317 -42.24 -145.36 -49.32
C LEU A 317 -41.29 -144.31 -49.92
N ASP A 318 -40.62 -144.62 -51.04
CA ASP A 318 -39.64 -143.72 -51.67
C ASP A 318 -40.29 -142.44 -52.22
N THR A 319 -41.52 -142.52 -52.74
CA THR A 319 -42.24 -141.35 -53.26
C THR A 319 -42.79 -140.46 -52.15
N THR A 320 -43.09 -141.02 -50.98
CA THR A 320 -43.61 -140.25 -49.84
C THR A 320 -42.50 -139.41 -49.18
N LEU A 321 -41.28 -139.96 -49.09
CA LEU A 321 -40.13 -139.27 -48.48
C LEU A 321 -39.66 -138.07 -49.33
N ALA A 322 -39.57 -138.24 -50.65
CA ALA A 322 -39.22 -137.15 -51.56
C ALA A 322 -40.22 -135.98 -51.51
N ARG A 323 -41.50 -136.28 -51.28
CA ARG A 323 -42.60 -135.29 -51.26
C ARG A 323 -42.66 -134.50 -49.95
N ILE A 324 -42.39 -135.13 -48.80
CA ILE A 324 -42.25 -134.42 -47.52
C ILE A 324 -41.12 -133.38 -47.61
N SER A 325 -40.02 -133.71 -48.31
CA SER A 325 -38.92 -132.77 -48.53
C SER A 325 -39.31 -131.53 -49.33
N ILE A 326 -40.32 -131.62 -50.22
CA ILE A 326 -40.79 -130.49 -51.03
C ILE A 326 -41.65 -129.52 -50.20
N ILE A 327 -42.43 -130.02 -49.23
CA ILE A 327 -43.29 -129.17 -48.36
C ILE A 327 -42.47 -128.43 -47.30
N ILE A 328 -41.36 -129.02 -46.83
CA ILE A 328 -40.46 -128.40 -45.85
C ILE A 328 -39.88 -127.07 -46.36
N LEU A 329 -39.58 -126.96 -47.66
CA LEU A 329 -39.01 -125.76 -48.29
C LEU A 329 -39.90 -124.50 -48.15
N PRO A 330 -41.17 -124.47 -48.61
CA PRO A 330 -42.02 -123.29 -48.46
C PRO A 330 -42.35 -122.97 -46.99
N VAL A 331 -42.42 -123.97 -46.10
CA VAL A 331 -42.60 -123.71 -44.66
C VAL A 331 -41.39 -122.98 -44.06
N THR A 332 -40.16 -123.39 -44.42
CA THR A 332 -38.96 -122.65 -43.99
C THR A 332 -38.88 -121.25 -44.61
N GLY A 333 -39.33 -121.08 -45.86
CA GLY A 333 -39.42 -119.78 -46.52
C GLY A 333 -40.40 -118.83 -45.82
N ALA A 334 -41.60 -119.32 -45.48
CA ALA A 334 -42.60 -118.56 -44.74
C ALA A 334 -42.09 -118.15 -43.35
N TRP A 335 -41.44 -119.07 -42.63
CA TRP A 335 -40.83 -118.79 -41.32
C TRP A 335 -39.73 -117.73 -41.42
N PHE A 336 -38.83 -117.85 -42.40
CA PHE A 336 -37.78 -116.87 -42.62
C PHE A 336 -38.36 -115.47 -42.90
N CYS A 337 -39.36 -115.37 -43.79
CA CYS A 337 -40.01 -114.10 -44.10
C CYS A 337 -40.73 -113.50 -42.89
N ALA A 338 -41.42 -114.30 -42.09
CA ALA A 338 -42.06 -113.85 -40.85
C ALA A 338 -41.03 -113.38 -39.80
N GLY A 339 -39.91 -114.10 -39.67
CA GLY A 339 -38.80 -113.72 -38.80
C GLY A 339 -38.14 -112.40 -39.21
N GLN A 340 -37.95 -112.17 -40.51
CA GLN A 340 -37.42 -110.90 -41.03
C GLN A 340 -38.40 -109.74 -40.84
N TYR A 341 -39.69 -109.96 -41.09
CA TYR A 341 -40.73 -108.96 -40.84
C TYR A 341 -40.76 -108.53 -39.38
N THR A 342 -40.76 -109.49 -38.46
CA THR A 342 -40.80 -109.23 -37.01
C THR A 342 -39.56 -108.45 -36.57
N LYS A 343 -38.37 -108.83 -37.06
CA LYS A 343 -37.13 -108.08 -36.78
C LYS A 343 -37.20 -106.64 -37.27
N LEU A 344 -37.65 -106.40 -38.50
CA LEU A 344 -37.75 -105.05 -39.06
C LEU A 344 -38.79 -104.20 -38.34
N LYS A 345 -39.94 -104.77 -37.96
CA LYS A 345 -40.97 -104.07 -37.21
C LYS A 345 -40.50 -103.66 -35.82
N ASN A 346 -39.86 -104.57 -35.08
CA ASN A 346 -39.34 -104.28 -33.73
C ASN A 346 -38.28 -103.17 -33.76
N ILE A 347 -37.41 -103.22 -34.77
CA ILE A 347 -36.43 -102.17 -34.99
C ILE A 347 -37.12 -100.83 -35.29
N ALA A 348 -38.16 -100.82 -36.14
CA ALA A 348 -38.92 -99.61 -36.43
C ALA A 348 -39.62 -99.05 -35.18
N GLU A 349 -40.23 -99.90 -34.35
CA GLU A 349 -40.84 -99.47 -33.08
C GLU A 349 -39.82 -98.84 -32.12
N ASP A 350 -38.62 -99.40 -32.00
CA ASP A 350 -37.52 -98.82 -31.20
C ASP A 350 -37.10 -97.42 -31.72
N TYR A 351 -36.98 -97.25 -33.04
CA TYR A 351 -36.65 -95.93 -33.61
C TYR A 351 -37.80 -94.93 -33.48
N ALA A 352 -39.05 -95.37 -33.54
CA ALA A 352 -40.21 -94.51 -33.29
C ALA A 352 -40.21 -94.01 -31.84
N TYR A 353 -39.98 -94.92 -30.88
CA TYR A 353 -39.82 -94.57 -29.47
C TYR A 353 -38.68 -93.57 -29.25
N LYS A 354 -37.49 -93.82 -29.82
CA LYS A 354 -36.34 -92.90 -29.72
C LYS A 354 -36.58 -91.55 -30.39
N THR A 355 -37.36 -91.51 -31.47
CA THR A 355 -37.74 -90.25 -32.14
C THR A 355 -38.60 -89.39 -31.21
N ILE A 356 -39.64 -89.97 -30.61
CA ILE A 356 -40.54 -89.27 -29.69
C ILE A 356 -39.78 -88.84 -28.43
N LEU A 357 -38.96 -89.73 -27.87
CA LEU A 357 -38.09 -89.43 -26.73
C LEU A 357 -37.22 -88.21 -27.04
N ALA A 358 -36.54 -88.21 -28.19
CA ALA A 358 -35.68 -87.11 -28.63
C ALA A 358 -36.42 -85.78 -28.84
N GLN A 359 -37.65 -85.80 -29.39
CA GLN A 359 -38.47 -84.59 -29.53
C GLN A 359 -38.89 -84.01 -28.17
N SER A 360 -39.14 -84.88 -27.19
CA SER A 360 -39.61 -84.48 -25.87
C SER A 360 -38.50 -83.97 -24.92
N ILE A 361 -37.22 -84.18 -25.27
CA ILE A 361 -36.07 -83.82 -24.42
C ILE A 361 -36.17 -82.40 -23.90
N ILE A 362 -36.58 -81.45 -24.73
CA ILE A 362 -36.51 -80.02 -24.36
C ILE A 362 -37.70 -79.59 -23.53
N GLY A 363 -38.90 -80.08 -23.84
CA GLY A 363 -40.09 -79.80 -23.04
C GLY A 363 -39.92 -80.28 -21.60
N PHE A 364 -39.26 -81.43 -21.39
CA PHE A 364 -38.96 -81.93 -20.05
C PHE A 364 -37.71 -81.30 -19.43
N SER A 365 -36.68 -80.99 -20.22
CA SER A 365 -35.46 -80.37 -19.70
C SER A 365 -35.72 -78.97 -19.14
N GLU A 366 -36.68 -78.24 -19.72
CA GLU A 366 -37.12 -76.92 -19.26
C GLU A 366 -37.97 -77.01 -17.97
N GLN A 367 -38.80 -78.04 -17.83
CA GLN A 367 -39.57 -78.29 -16.60
C GLN A 367 -38.71 -78.80 -15.42
N LEU A 368 -37.58 -79.46 -15.72
CA LEU A 368 -36.66 -80.03 -14.73
C LEU A 368 -35.52 -79.07 -14.33
N LYS A 369 -35.44 -77.88 -14.94
CA LYS A 369 -34.44 -76.87 -14.61
C LYS A 369 -34.90 -76.05 -13.40
N SER A 370 -34.67 -76.56 -12.19
CA SER A 370 -34.86 -75.80 -10.95
C SER A 370 -33.64 -74.89 -10.66
N ASN A 371 -33.84 -73.81 -9.91
CA ASN A 371 -32.79 -72.84 -9.55
C ASN A 371 -31.91 -73.30 -8.37
N ASP A 372 -32.01 -74.56 -7.95
CA ASP A 372 -31.31 -75.09 -6.78
C ASP A 372 -30.07 -75.90 -7.22
N GLU A 373 -28.87 -75.48 -6.81
CA GLU A 373 -27.59 -76.07 -7.23
C GLU A 373 -27.42 -77.55 -6.81
N LYS A 374 -28.26 -78.04 -5.89
CA LYS A 374 -28.26 -79.44 -5.44
C LYS A 374 -29.23 -80.35 -6.20
N ASP A 375 -30.04 -79.81 -7.10
CA ASP A 375 -31.04 -80.60 -7.83
C ASP A 375 -30.40 -81.32 -9.03
N THR A 376 -30.10 -82.61 -8.85
CA THR A 376 -29.55 -83.46 -9.92
C THR A 376 -30.62 -83.98 -10.88
N SER A 377 -31.90 -83.62 -10.72
CA SER A 377 -33.01 -84.19 -11.50
C SER A 377 -32.83 -84.05 -13.02
N TYR A 378 -32.31 -82.91 -13.48
CA TYR A 378 -31.97 -82.70 -14.89
C TYR A 378 -30.85 -83.63 -15.36
N GLN A 379 -29.81 -83.79 -14.55
CA GLN A 379 -28.65 -84.63 -14.88
C GLN A 379 -29.04 -86.12 -14.89
N ASP A 380 -29.85 -86.55 -13.93
CA ASP A 380 -30.38 -87.91 -13.85
C ASP A 380 -31.34 -88.22 -15.01
N TYR A 381 -32.19 -87.26 -15.40
CA TYR A 381 -33.04 -87.38 -16.58
C TYR A 381 -32.21 -87.52 -17.86
N MET A 382 -31.24 -86.62 -18.08
CA MET A 382 -30.36 -86.69 -19.26
C MET A 382 -29.55 -87.98 -19.30
N LYS A 383 -29.06 -88.47 -18.16
CA LYS A 383 -28.32 -89.73 -18.07
C LYS A 383 -29.20 -90.94 -18.42
N LYS A 384 -30.41 -91.03 -17.84
CA LYS A 384 -31.36 -92.11 -18.19
C LYS A 384 -31.77 -92.06 -19.66
N MET A 385 -32.03 -90.87 -20.19
CA MET A 385 -32.39 -90.66 -21.59
C MET A 385 -31.24 -91.04 -22.53
N LEU A 386 -30.01 -90.66 -22.18
CA LEU A 386 -28.80 -91.05 -22.91
C LEU A 386 -28.58 -92.55 -22.87
N ASP A 387 -28.71 -93.18 -21.71
CA ASP A 387 -28.61 -94.63 -21.56
C ASP A 387 -29.65 -95.34 -22.44
N GLU A 388 -30.89 -94.83 -22.50
CA GLU A 388 -31.98 -95.39 -23.30
C GLU A 388 -31.74 -95.24 -24.82
N ILE A 389 -31.28 -94.07 -25.28
CA ILE A 389 -30.94 -93.84 -26.69
C ILE A 389 -29.80 -94.77 -27.15
N HIS A 390 -28.80 -95.02 -26.29
CA HIS A 390 -27.65 -95.85 -26.61
C HIS A 390 -27.94 -97.36 -26.57
N GLN A 391 -29.11 -97.80 -26.09
CA GLN A 391 -29.45 -99.21 -26.10
C GLN A 391 -29.62 -99.74 -27.53
N HIS A 392 -29.14 -100.97 -27.78
CA HIS A 392 -29.22 -101.62 -29.08
C HIS A 392 -30.68 -101.98 -29.42
N PRO A 393 -31.18 -101.71 -30.65
CA PRO A 393 -32.59 -101.86 -31.07
C PRO A 393 -33.17 -103.29 -31.02
N LEU A 394 -32.39 -104.27 -30.56
CA LEU A 394 -32.76 -105.70 -30.53
C LEU A 394 -32.53 -106.34 -29.15
N LYS A 395 -32.17 -105.56 -28.12
CA LYS A 395 -31.70 -106.10 -26.84
C LYS A 395 -32.85 -106.59 -25.93
N ASN A 396 -34.02 -105.96 -26.01
CA ASN A 396 -35.13 -106.19 -25.08
C ASN A 396 -36.18 -107.21 -25.56
N HIS A 397 -35.94 -107.93 -26.66
CA HIS A 397 -36.89 -108.92 -27.18
C HIS A 397 -36.38 -110.37 -27.09
N LYS A 398 -35.35 -110.62 -26.27
CA LYS A 398 -34.96 -111.97 -25.84
C LYS A 398 -36.02 -112.52 -24.88
N LYS A 399 -37.18 -112.96 -25.40
CA LYS A 399 -38.18 -113.83 -24.74
C LYS A 399 -39.40 -114.06 -25.65
N GLN A 400 -39.18 -114.30 -26.93
CA GLN A 400 -40.17 -115.03 -27.71
C GLN A 400 -39.48 -116.33 -28.06
N ASP A 401 -39.85 -117.39 -27.33
CA ASP A 401 -39.33 -118.72 -27.50
C ASP A 401 -39.39 -119.06 -29.00
N ASP A 402 -38.21 -119.27 -29.60
CA ASP A 402 -38.06 -119.90 -30.90
C ASP A 402 -38.61 -121.34 -30.75
N VAL A 403 -39.94 -121.48 -30.73
CA VAL A 403 -40.61 -122.78 -30.84
C VAL A 403 -40.36 -123.23 -32.26
N ASN A 404 -39.22 -123.89 -32.45
CA ASN A 404 -38.86 -124.49 -33.71
C ASN A 404 -39.96 -125.52 -34.05
N PRO A 405 -40.78 -125.28 -35.09
CA PRO A 405 -41.91 -126.14 -35.40
C PRO A 405 -41.47 -127.57 -35.73
N TYR A 406 -40.21 -127.79 -36.11
CA TYR A 406 -39.64 -129.13 -36.30
C TYR A 406 -39.36 -129.85 -34.99
N VAL A 407 -38.95 -129.16 -33.93
CA VAL A 407 -38.74 -129.80 -32.60
C VAL A 407 -40.07 -130.29 -32.05
N ASP A 408 -41.13 -129.51 -32.22
CA ASP A 408 -42.46 -129.86 -31.74
C ASP A 408 -43.12 -130.96 -32.58
N LEU A 409 -42.94 -130.93 -33.92
CA LEU A 409 -43.32 -132.04 -34.81
C LEU A 409 -42.55 -133.32 -34.52
N PHE A 410 -41.23 -133.24 -34.29
CA PHE A 410 -40.40 -134.41 -34.02
C PHE A 410 -40.71 -135.04 -32.66
N ASN A 411 -40.98 -134.22 -31.64
CA ASN A 411 -41.42 -134.70 -30.34
C ASN A 411 -42.79 -135.38 -30.41
N ASN A 412 -43.74 -134.83 -31.20
CA ASN A 412 -45.05 -135.44 -31.40
C ASN A 412 -44.99 -136.72 -32.25
N MET A 413 -44.16 -136.78 -33.30
CA MET A 413 -43.95 -138.02 -34.07
C MET A 413 -43.26 -139.12 -33.25
N LYS A 414 -42.30 -138.77 -32.39
CA LYS A 414 -41.63 -139.72 -31.47
C LYS A 414 -42.59 -140.28 -30.41
N GLY A 415 -43.60 -139.50 -30.01
CA GLY A 415 -44.70 -139.95 -29.15
C GLY A 415 -45.66 -140.94 -29.83
N LEU A 416 -45.90 -140.79 -31.13
CA LEU A 416 -46.77 -141.68 -31.92
C LEU A 416 -46.10 -143.02 -32.28
N ALA A 417 -44.79 -143.03 -32.55
CA ALA A 417 -44.02 -144.25 -32.85
C ALA A 417 -43.80 -145.18 -31.63
N LYS A 418 -44.16 -144.75 -30.42
CA LYS A 418 -44.03 -145.53 -29.17
C LYS A 418 -45.34 -146.20 -28.74
N LYS A 419 -46.41 -146.09 -29.54
CA LYS A 419 -47.78 -146.51 -29.20
C LYS A 419 -48.38 -147.56 -30.16
N GLN A 420 -47.55 -148.25 -30.95
CA GLN A 420 -47.90 -149.48 -31.69
C GLN A 420 -46.86 -150.57 -31.45
#